data_AF-A0A1L9TDV9-F1
#
_entry.id   AF-A0A1L9TDV9-F1
#
_cell.length_a   1.000
_cell.length_b   1.000
_cell.length_c   1.000
_cell.angle_alpha   90.00
_cell.angle_beta   90.00
_cell.angle_gamma   90.00
#
_symmetry.space_group_name_H-M   'P 1'
#
loop_
_entity.id
_entity.type
_entity.pdbx_description
1 polymer ?
#
loop_
_entity_poly.entity_id
_entity_poly.type
_entity_poly.pdbx_seq_one_letter_code
_entity_poly.pdbx_strand_id
1 'polypeptide(L)'
;MDTQSSATVTKPSLKLGRHTLNMGEAWKFDTNEIFAHLDKAINEKSISKPRCSYPDGTRCADPNLEPNQSIARKAAQGRKENKSELDIEEHDPNNDDIPYWGLCDMLGLLMSLLADVSEDATREDYYLHITALYGRWCYRLIGSAKKNLPFMFCSVWVTDSAARAERIFLGASRGGSTRNASFRSAWNRKIKDARSDILDPELLKKLHDDIDKWPAGGKRGKPDLIKLGNCAETYPFAYLDKYHSEPWDNVHGLALRKNAILRDHYGISDILPHLRDPCPNCRWYIESRGGKPGNFEIRKESPS
;
A
#
# COMPACT_ATOMS: atom_id res chain seq x y z
N MET A 1 28.58 1.98 45.44
CA MET A 1 27.53 2.91 44.95
C MET A 1 27.44 2.66 43.46
N ASP A 2 26.60 1.71 43.07
CA ASP A 2 26.44 1.33 41.68
C ASP A 2 25.27 2.13 41.10
N THR A 3 25.61 3.15 40.33
CA THR A 3 24.67 3.91 39.50
C THR A 3 24.31 3.06 38.29
N GLN A 4 23.21 2.31 38.39
CA GLN A 4 22.52 1.78 37.21
C GLN A 4 22.01 2.95 36.37
N SER A 5 22.70 3.20 35.25
CA SER A 5 22.23 4.08 34.19
C SER A 5 21.00 3.43 33.56
N SER A 6 19.82 3.89 33.98
CA SER A 6 18.55 3.64 33.31
C SER A 6 18.62 4.28 31.93
N ALA A 7 19.04 3.52 30.92
CA ALA A 7 18.88 3.91 29.53
C ALA A 7 17.38 4.08 29.27
N THR A 8 16.94 5.33 29.13
CA THR A 8 15.60 5.68 28.72
C THR A 8 15.36 5.08 27.34
N VAL A 9 14.62 3.97 27.28
CA VAL A 9 14.17 3.36 26.02
C VAL A 9 13.42 4.43 25.25
N THR A 10 14.08 4.98 24.24
CA THR A 10 13.54 6.06 23.43
C THR A 10 12.37 5.47 22.65
N LYS A 11 11.17 6.00 22.87
CA LYS A 11 9.97 5.50 22.19
C LYS A 11 10.17 5.68 20.68
N PRO A 12 9.84 4.68 19.85
CA PRO A 12 10.01 4.78 18.41
C PRO A 12 9.20 5.96 17.87
N SER A 13 9.83 6.72 16.98
CA SER A 13 9.24 7.92 16.38
C SER A 13 9.40 7.89 14.87
N LEU A 14 8.48 8.52 14.15
CA LEU A 14 8.45 8.55 12.70
C LEU A 14 8.34 10.00 12.20
N LYS A 15 9.14 10.36 11.20
CA LYS A 15 9.04 11.67 10.54
C LYS A 15 8.15 11.61 9.30
N LEU A 16 7.16 12.51 9.25
CA LEU A 16 6.36 12.86 8.07
C LEU A 16 6.56 14.36 7.82
N GLY A 17 7.41 14.71 6.86
CA GLY A 17 7.92 16.07 6.71
C GLY A 17 8.75 16.47 7.93
N ARG A 18 8.56 17.70 8.42
CA ARG A 18 9.22 18.17 9.66
C ARG A 18 8.47 17.73 10.92
N HIS A 19 7.32 17.08 10.78
CA HIS A 19 6.49 16.65 11.88
C HIS A 19 6.92 15.24 12.36
N THR A 20 7.27 15.15 13.64
CA THR A 20 7.66 13.89 14.29
C THR A 20 6.47 13.30 15.04
N LEU A 21 6.17 12.04 14.76
CA LEU A 21 5.10 11.26 15.37
C LEU A 21 5.67 10.29 16.39
N ASN A 22 5.11 10.28 17.61
CA ASN A 22 5.34 9.18 18.54
C ASN A 22 4.51 7.97 18.09
N MET A 23 5.15 6.83 17.86
CA MET A 23 4.44 5.67 17.29
C MET A 23 3.34 5.13 18.20
N GLY A 24 3.52 5.16 19.53
CA GLY A 24 2.52 4.68 20.48
C GLY A 24 1.26 5.56 20.54
N GLU A 25 1.43 6.86 20.35
CA GLU A 25 0.33 7.84 20.28
C GLU A 25 -0.34 7.80 18.91
N ALA A 26 0.45 7.87 17.84
CA ALA A 26 -0.04 7.88 16.46
C ALA A 26 -0.82 6.61 16.08
N TRP A 27 -0.54 5.49 16.75
CA TRP A 27 -1.29 4.25 16.62
C TRP A 27 -2.75 4.34 17.09
N LYS A 28 -3.01 5.25 18.03
CA LYS A 28 -4.30 5.44 18.69
C LYS A 28 -5.12 6.56 18.08
N PHE A 29 -4.53 7.36 17.18
CA PHE A 29 -5.25 8.45 16.51
C PHE A 29 -6.59 7.98 15.93
N ASP A 30 -7.61 8.79 16.13
CA ASP A 30 -8.86 8.70 15.40
C ASP A 30 -8.76 9.36 14.01
N THR A 31 -9.86 9.35 13.26
CA THR A 31 -9.90 9.92 11.91
C THR A 31 -9.53 11.41 11.89
N ASN A 32 -10.00 12.20 12.85
CA ASN A 32 -9.76 13.64 12.89
C ASN A 32 -8.31 13.94 13.25
N GLU A 33 -7.75 13.21 14.21
CA GLU A 33 -6.35 13.32 14.60
C GLU A 33 -5.42 12.96 13.43
N ILE A 34 -5.73 11.88 12.68
CA ILE A 34 -4.97 11.50 11.47
C ILE A 34 -4.95 12.67 10.48
N PHE A 35 -6.10 13.24 10.13
CA PHE A 35 -6.16 14.34 9.17
C PHE A 35 -5.48 15.61 9.67
N ALA A 36 -5.63 15.96 10.95
CA ALA A 36 -4.95 17.11 11.53
C ALA A 36 -3.41 16.99 11.42
N HIS A 37 -2.88 15.78 11.63
CA HIS A 37 -1.45 15.53 11.50
C HIS A 37 -0.96 15.49 10.05
N LEU A 38 -1.77 14.96 9.12
CA LEU A 38 -1.48 15.03 7.68
C LEU A 38 -1.47 16.49 7.19
N ASP A 39 -2.48 17.29 7.55
CA ASP A 39 -2.56 18.70 7.18
C ASP A 39 -1.36 19.50 7.72
N LYS A 40 -0.95 19.23 8.95
CA LYS A 40 0.25 19.84 9.53
C LYS A 40 1.49 19.51 8.70
N ALA A 41 1.71 18.24 8.37
CA ALA A 41 2.86 17.80 7.58
C ALA A 41 2.85 18.39 6.14
N ILE A 42 1.68 18.51 5.51
CA ILE A 42 1.51 19.13 4.19
C ILE A 42 1.91 20.60 4.22
N ASN A 43 1.41 21.34 5.22
CA ASN A 43 1.72 22.77 5.36
C ASN A 43 3.21 23.01 5.61
N GLU A 44 3.89 22.11 6.32
CA GLU A 44 5.33 22.21 6.58
C GLU A 44 6.19 21.87 5.36
N LYS A 45 5.76 20.92 4.52
CA LYS A 45 6.54 20.48 3.34
C LYS A 45 6.32 21.38 2.11
N SER A 46 5.44 22.38 2.19
CA SER A 46 5.07 23.28 1.08
C SER A 46 4.68 22.53 -0.20
N ILE A 47 4.14 21.32 -0.05
CA ILE A 47 3.64 20.54 -1.19
C ILE A 47 2.41 21.29 -1.73
N SER A 48 2.38 21.53 -3.04
CA SER A 48 1.17 22.05 -3.69
C SER A 48 0.00 21.14 -3.34
N LYS A 49 -1.03 21.68 -2.68
CA LYS A 49 -2.22 20.87 -2.35
C LYS A 49 -2.69 20.17 -3.63
N PRO A 50 -2.87 18.84 -3.62
CA PRO A 50 -3.38 18.14 -4.79
C PRO A 50 -4.68 18.81 -5.25
N ARG A 51 -4.89 18.87 -6.57
CA ARG A 51 -6.06 19.56 -7.16
C ARG A 51 -7.41 18.92 -6.79
N CYS A 52 -7.40 17.75 -6.15
CA CYS A 52 -8.59 17.06 -5.66
C CYS A 52 -8.77 17.29 -4.16
N SER A 53 -10.01 17.50 -3.73
CA SER A 53 -10.38 17.45 -2.30
C SER A 53 -9.94 16.10 -1.72
N TYR A 54 -9.23 16.11 -0.60
CA TYR A 54 -8.73 14.90 0.05
C TYR A 54 -9.85 13.89 0.30
N PRO A 55 -9.54 12.59 0.36
CA PRO A 55 -10.53 11.59 0.71
C PRO A 55 -10.91 11.76 2.19
N ASP A 56 -11.98 12.49 2.45
CA ASP A 56 -12.66 12.54 3.76
C ASP A 56 -13.37 11.20 4.10
N GLY A 57 -13.25 10.21 3.21
CA GLY A 57 -13.86 8.90 3.31
C GLY A 57 -15.34 8.85 2.92
N THR A 58 -16.01 10.00 2.78
CA THR A 58 -17.47 10.08 2.52
C THR A 58 -17.83 9.46 1.17
N ARG A 59 -17.03 9.72 0.13
CA ARG A 59 -17.21 9.14 -1.22
C ARG A 59 -16.90 7.65 -1.29
N CYS A 60 -16.08 7.13 -0.38
CA CYS A 60 -15.80 5.69 -0.31
C CYS A 60 -16.94 4.95 0.40
N ALA A 61 -17.54 5.56 1.42
CA ALA A 61 -18.58 4.97 2.24
C ALA A 61 -20.02 5.33 1.81
N ASP A 62 -20.26 5.78 0.56
CA ASP A 62 -21.60 6.17 0.09
C ASP A 62 -22.62 5.03 0.32
N PRO A 63 -23.61 5.22 1.22
CA PRO A 63 -24.58 4.19 1.56
C PRO A 63 -25.58 3.92 0.43
N ASN A 64 -25.72 4.84 -0.53
CA ASN A 64 -26.61 4.66 -1.68
C ASN A 64 -25.96 3.82 -2.80
N LEU A 65 -24.64 3.62 -2.73
CA LEU A 65 -23.87 2.86 -3.71
C LEU A 65 -23.36 1.55 -3.09
N GLU A 66 -24.24 0.59 -2.81
CA GLU A 66 -23.83 -0.74 -2.36
C GLU A 66 -22.98 -1.48 -3.42
N PRO A 67 -21.96 -2.27 -3.02
CA PRO A 67 -21.52 -2.61 -1.68
C PRO A 67 -20.71 -1.50 -1.01
N ASN A 68 -20.82 -1.38 0.31
CA ASN A 68 -19.83 -0.63 1.10
C ASN A 68 -18.42 -1.17 0.84
N GLN A 69 -17.46 -0.30 0.49
CA GLN A 69 -16.08 -0.62 0.13
C GLN A 69 -15.16 0.60 0.27
N SER A 70 -13.85 0.40 0.15
CA SER A 70 -12.84 1.47 0.24
C SER A 70 -12.42 2.01 -1.13
N ILE A 71 -13.27 1.87 -2.16
CA ILE A 71 -13.00 2.24 -3.55
C ILE A 71 -14.06 3.26 -3.99
N ALA A 72 -13.60 4.41 -4.49
CA ALA A 72 -14.43 5.45 -5.06
C ALA A 72 -15.12 4.94 -6.33
N ARG A 73 -16.43 5.17 -6.42
CA ARG A 73 -17.28 4.60 -7.46
C ARG A 73 -18.48 5.49 -7.74
N LYS A 74 -19.00 5.37 -8.95
CA LYS A 74 -20.22 6.04 -9.39
C LYS A 74 -21.12 5.06 -10.14
N ALA A 75 -22.39 5.37 -10.26
CA ALA A 75 -23.31 4.60 -11.10
C ALA A 75 -22.85 4.64 -12.57
N ALA A 76 -22.84 3.49 -13.23
CA ALA A 76 -22.49 3.40 -14.65
C ALA A 76 -23.58 4.04 -15.52
N GLN A 77 -23.18 4.74 -16.59
CA GLN A 77 -24.12 5.31 -17.55
C GLN A 77 -24.65 4.22 -18.49
N GLY A 78 -25.90 3.81 -18.28
CA GLY A 78 -26.63 2.85 -19.10
C GLY A 78 -26.41 1.40 -18.67
N ARG A 79 -27.51 0.64 -18.56
CA ARG A 79 -27.48 -0.77 -18.17
C ARG A 79 -27.14 -1.64 -19.38
N LYS A 80 -26.04 -2.39 -19.30
CA LYS A 80 -25.68 -3.42 -20.29
C LYS A 80 -25.62 -4.77 -19.59
N GLU A 81 -26.22 -5.80 -20.19
CA GLU A 81 -26.10 -7.17 -19.68
C GLU A 81 -24.62 -7.58 -19.57
N ASN A 82 -24.28 -8.30 -18.51
CA ASN A 82 -22.92 -8.78 -18.20
C ASN A 82 -21.86 -7.70 -17.89
N LYS A 83 -22.24 -6.43 -17.70
CA LYS A 83 -21.33 -5.37 -17.24
C LYS A 83 -21.66 -4.93 -15.81
N SER A 84 -20.65 -4.37 -15.14
CA SER A 84 -20.81 -3.75 -13.81
C SER A 84 -21.79 -2.58 -13.90
N GLU A 85 -22.71 -2.48 -12.93
CA GLU A 85 -23.60 -1.33 -12.77
C GLU A 85 -22.88 -0.12 -12.14
N LEU A 86 -21.60 -0.29 -11.79
CA LEU A 86 -20.71 0.76 -11.31
C LEU A 86 -19.52 1.00 -12.23
N ASP A 87 -19.08 2.25 -12.24
CA ASP A 87 -17.79 2.70 -12.76
C ASP A 87 -16.85 3.13 -11.62
N ILE A 88 -15.55 2.98 -11.86
CA ILE A 88 -14.50 3.48 -10.98
C ILE A 88 -14.48 5.01 -11.11
N GLU A 89 -14.41 5.70 -9.98
CA GLU A 89 -14.09 7.12 -9.96
C GLU A 89 -12.58 7.24 -9.80
N GLU A 90 -11.92 7.55 -10.92
CA GLU A 90 -10.46 7.69 -10.98
C GLU A 90 -10.06 9.11 -10.56
N HIS A 91 -9.01 9.20 -9.77
CA HIS A 91 -8.40 10.42 -9.32
C HIS A 91 -6.91 10.37 -9.65
N ASP A 92 -6.40 11.34 -10.38
CA ASP A 92 -4.96 11.53 -10.56
C ASP A 92 -4.56 12.83 -9.83
N PRO A 93 -4.24 12.74 -8.52
CA PRO A 93 -3.94 13.92 -7.72
C PRO A 93 -2.61 14.59 -8.07
N ASN A 94 -1.69 13.86 -8.72
CA ASN A 94 -0.32 14.31 -9.00
C ASN A 94 -0.10 14.66 -10.47
N ASN A 95 -1.09 14.45 -11.34
CA ASN A 95 -0.95 14.58 -12.79
C ASN A 95 0.25 13.77 -13.32
N ASP A 96 0.45 12.63 -12.70
CA ASP A 96 1.29 11.56 -13.17
C ASP A 96 0.28 10.52 -13.57
N ASP A 97 0.14 10.11 -14.82
CA ASP A 97 -0.97 9.27 -15.32
C ASP A 97 -1.17 7.86 -14.65
N ILE A 98 -0.91 7.68 -13.35
CA ILE A 98 -1.29 6.59 -12.47
C ILE A 98 -2.59 6.99 -11.73
N PRO A 99 -3.75 6.50 -12.19
CA PRO A 99 -5.02 6.76 -11.53
C PRO A 99 -5.12 6.07 -10.16
N TYR A 100 -5.69 6.79 -9.19
CA TYR A 100 -6.02 6.34 -7.85
C TYR A 100 -7.53 6.26 -7.65
N TRP A 101 -7.97 5.23 -6.93
CA TRP A 101 -9.39 5.05 -6.59
C TRP A 101 -9.61 4.46 -5.21
N GLY A 102 -8.61 3.81 -4.61
CA GLY A 102 -8.69 3.23 -3.28
C GLY A 102 -8.31 4.24 -2.19
N LEU A 103 -9.11 4.32 -1.12
CA LEU A 103 -8.80 5.14 0.07
C LEU A 103 -7.41 4.83 0.62
N CYS A 104 -7.07 3.54 0.74
CA CYS A 104 -5.76 3.10 1.21
C CYS A 104 -4.66 3.48 0.24
N ASP A 105 -4.88 3.35 -1.07
CA ASP A 105 -3.88 3.70 -2.08
C ASP A 105 -3.61 5.21 -2.04
N MET A 106 -4.65 6.05 -1.93
CA MET A 106 -4.51 7.51 -1.78
C MET A 106 -3.79 7.92 -0.49
N LEU A 107 -4.11 7.29 0.65
CA LEU A 107 -3.37 7.52 1.90
C LEU A 107 -1.90 7.11 1.73
N GLY A 108 -1.65 5.98 1.06
CA GLY A 108 -0.31 5.48 0.78
C GLY A 108 0.48 6.49 -0.03
N LEU A 109 -0.11 7.03 -1.10
CA LEU A 109 0.49 8.10 -1.88
C LEU A 109 0.81 9.32 -1.02
N LEU A 110 -0.16 9.83 -0.28
CA LEU A 110 0.02 11.04 0.53
C LEU A 110 1.13 10.86 1.57
N MET A 111 1.13 9.74 2.30
CA MET A 111 2.18 9.44 3.26
C MET A 111 3.55 9.25 2.59
N SER A 112 3.59 8.69 1.38
CA SER A 112 4.83 8.56 0.58
C SER A 112 5.39 9.92 0.18
N LEU A 113 4.53 10.83 -0.27
CA LEU A 113 4.89 12.21 -0.61
C LEU A 113 5.34 12.99 0.63
N LEU A 114 4.77 12.71 1.80
CA LEU A 114 5.12 13.38 3.05
C LEU A 114 6.36 12.78 3.72
N ALA A 115 6.68 11.51 3.49
CA ALA A 115 7.80 10.84 4.12
C ALA A 115 9.09 11.68 4.00
N ASP A 116 9.78 11.81 5.12
CA ASP A 116 11.10 12.41 5.21
C ASP A 116 12.04 11.31 5.72
N VAL A 117 12.65 10.61 4.78
CA VAL A 117 13.44 9.41 5.06
C VAL A 117 14.86 9.85 5.41
N SER A 118 15.32 9.48 6.60
CA SER A 118 16.71 9.73 7.01
C SER A 118 17.69 8.96 6.12
N GLU A 119 18.88 9.50 5.89
CA GLU A 119 19.93 8.78 5.11
C GLU A 119 20.29 7.43 5.77
N ASP A 120 20.26 7.37 7.10
CA ASP A 120 20.52 6.16 7.90
C ASP A 120 19.27 5.27 8.12
N ALA A 121 18.16 5.53 7.43
CA ALA A 121 16.92 4.80 7.65
C ALA A 121 17.06 3.31 7.30
N THR A 122 16.86 2.46 8.30
CA THR A 122 16.91 1.00 8.14
C THR A 122 15.52 0.40 7.95
N ARG A 123 15.50 -0.85 7.48
CA ARG A 123 14.27 -1.66 7.39
C ARG A 123 13.54 -1.72 8.73
N GLU A 124 14.30 -1.91 9.80
CA GLU A 124 13.79 -2.15 11.15
C GLU A 124 13.37 -0.86 11.87
N ASP A 125 14.08 0.26 11.65
CA ASP A 125 13.87 1.52 12.41
C ASP A 125 12.91 2.50 11.73
N TYR A 126 12.70 2.39 10.41
CA TYR A 126 11.81 3.30 9.68
C TYR A 126 10.75 2.56 8.87
N TYR A 127 11.16 1.71 7.92
CA TYR A 127 10.25 1.12 6.94
C TYR A 127 9.19 0.22 7.58
N LEU A 128 9.58 -0.58 8.58
CA LEU A 128 8.65 -1.40 9.34
C LEU A 128 7.58 -0.54 10.03
N HIS A 129 8.02 0.56 10.65
CA HIS A 129 7.18 1.45 11.44
C HIS A 129 6.19 2.21 10.56
N ILE A 130 6.66 2.85 9.48
CA ILE A 130 5.79 3.57 8.55
C ILE A 130 4.79 2.65 7.88
N THR A 131 5.19 1.43 7.50
CA THR A 131 4.26 0.45 6.89
C THR A 131 3.18 0.02 7.88
N ALA A 132 3.55 -0.23 9.14
CA ALA A 132 2.59 -0.60 10.18
C ALA A 132 1.64 0.56 10.51
N LEU A 133 2.15 1.80 10.64
CA LEU A 133 1.34 2.99 10.89
C LEU A 133 0.38 3.26 9.73
N TYR A 134 0.87 3.19 8.50
CA TYR A 134 0.05 3.33 7.30
C TYR A 134 -1.11 2.34 7.29
N GLY A 135 -0.84 1.05 7.52
CA GLY A 135 -1.90 0.05 7.62
C GLY A 135 -2.88 0.37 8.77
N ARG A 136 -2.36 0.78 9.92
CA ARG A 136 -3.19 1.14 11.09
C ARG A 136 -4.12 2.32 10.77
N TRP A 137 -3.62 3.35 10.11
CA TRP A 137 -4.42 4.50 9.68
C TRP A 137 -5.45 4.10 8.63
N CYS A 138 -5.11 3.24 7.67
CA CYS A 138 -6.09 2.64 6.77
C CYS A 138 -7.23 1.95 7.54
N TYR A 139 -6.91 1.18 8.58
CA TYR A 139 -7.91 0.52 9.42
C TYR A 139 -8.82 1.50 10.17
N ARG A 140 -8.30 2.66 10.58
CA ARG A 140 -9.09 3.73 11.21
C ARG A 140 -10.01 4.41 10.20
N LEU A 141 -9.48 4.83 9.05
CA LEU A 141 -10.22 5.56 8.03
C LEU A 141 -11.33 4.72 7.37
N ILE A 142 -11.12 3.41 7.20
CA ILE A 142 -12.14 2.51 6.65
C ILE A 142 -13.37 2.38 7.56
N GLY A 143 -13.26 2.71 8.86
CA GLY A 143 -14.41 2.87 9.75
C GLY A 143 -15.29 1.62 9.87
N SER A 144 -16.55 1.71 9.42
CA SER A 144 -17.53 0.60 9.46
C SER A 144 -17.25 -0.51 8.45
N ALA A 145 -16.43 -0.25 7.44
CA ALA A 145 -16.11 -1.16 6.36
C ALA A 145 -14.90 -2.08 6.66
N LYS A 146 -14.55 -2.32 7.93
CA LYS A 146 -13.36 -3.12 8.34
C LYS A 146 -13.26 -4.51 7.70
N LYS A 147 -14.40 -5.10 7.28
CA LYS A 147 -14.43 -6.36 6.52
C LYS A 147 -13.75 -6.27 5.15
N ASN A 148 -13.60 -5.05 4.64
CA ASN A 148 -12.99 -4.71 3.37
C ASN A 148 -11.54 -4.25 3.50
N LEU A 149 -10.95 -4.26 4.71
CA LEU A 149 -9.55 -3.91 4.93
C LEU A 149 -8.63 -4.74 4.01
N PRO A 150 -7.65 -4.09 3.34
CA PRO A 150 -6.59 -4.79 2.62
C PRO A 150 -5.97 -5.91 3.43
N PHE A 151 -5.60 -7.01 2.76
CA PHE A 151 -4.98 -8.16 3.41
C PHE A 151 -3.48 -7.95 3.69
N MET A 152 -2.81 -7.26 2.78
CA MET A 152 -1.41 -6.87 2.81
C MET A 152 -1.27 -5.35 2.70
N PHE A 153 -0.25 -4.81 3.36
CA PHE A 153 0.29 -3.46 3.22
C PHE A 153 1.78 -3.57 2.95
N CYS A 154 2.38 -2.64 2.23
CA CYS A 154 3.81 -2.66 1.94
C CYS A 154 4.41 -1.25 1.94
N SER A 155 5.73 -1.21 2.11
CA SER A 155 6.57 -0.11 1.65
C SER A 155 7.58 -0.68 0.65
N VAL A 156 7.90 0.12 -0.35
CA VAL A 156 8.95 -0.12 -1.34
C VAL A 156 9.79 1.15 -1.38
N TRP A 157 11.11 1.04 -1.41
CA TRP A 157 12.00 2.20 -1.44
C TRP A 157 13.18 1.97 -2.36
N VAL A 158 13.72 3.08 -2.86
CA VAL A 158 14.89 3.10 -3.73
C VAL A 158 16.07 3.62 -2.94
N THR A 159 17.21 2.96 -3.05
CA THR A 159 18.47 3.45 -2.49
C THR A 159 19.37 4.03 -3.58
N ASP A 160 20.08 5.11 -3.27
CA ASP A 160 21.13 5.67 -4.13
C ASP A 160 22.39 4.79 -4.16
N SER A 161 23.40 5.21 -4.91
CA SER A 161 24.70 4.52 -5.00
C SER A 161 25.46 4.39 -3.66
N ALA A 162 25.12 5.20 -2.66
CA ALA A 162 25.64 5.13 -1.29
C ALA A 162 24.73 4.33 -0.35
N ALA A 163 23.76 3.60 -0.90
CA ALA A 163 22.74 2.84 -0.18
C ALA A 163 21.78 3.69 0.69
N ARG A 164 21.68 4.99 0.41
CA ARG A 164 20.80 5.92 1.14
C ARG A 164 19.43 5.96 0.49
N ALA A 165 18.39 6.01 1.30
CA ALA A 165 17.02 6.06 0.82
C ALA A 165 16.70 7.37 0.10
N GLU A 166 16.28 7.31 -1.16
CA GLU A 166 15.86 8.50 -1.90
C GLU A 166 14.34 8.70 -1.80
N ARG A 167 13.58 7.62 -2.00
CA ARG A 167 12.12 7.65 -2.09
C ARG A 167 11.50 6.40 -1.50
N ILE A 168 10.32 6.56 -0.91
CA ILE A 168 9.49 5.49 -0.42
C ILE A 168 8.12 5.56 -1.09
N PHE A 169 7.55 4.40 -1.37
CA PHE A 169 6.21 4.20 -1.90
C PHE A 169 5.46 3.23 -1.00
N LEU A 170 4.31 3.64 -0.50
CA LEU A 170 3.42 2.83 0.31
C LEU A 170 2.28 2.30 -0.55
N GLY A 171 1.91 1.04 -0.32
CA GLY A 171 0.84 0.41 -1.08
C GLY A 171 0.04 -0.60 -0.27
N ALA A 172 -1.20 -0.82 -0.66
CA ALA A 172 -2.09 -1.79 -0.06
C ALA A 172 -2.65 -2.76 -1.09
N SER A 173 -2.81 -4.01 -0.69
CA SER A 173 -3.48 -5.01 -1.53
C SER A 173 -4.95 -4.65 -1.72
N ARG A 174 -5.59 -5.25 -2.71
CA ARG A 174 -7.00 -5.03 -2.94
C ARG A 174 -7.84 -5.39 -1.70
N GLY A 175 -8.56 -4.41 -1.17
CA GLY A 175 -9.60 -4.59 -0.15
C GLY A 175 -10.82 -5.37 -0.68
N GLY A 176 -11.55 -6.03 0.21
CA GLY A 176 -12.75 -6.81 -0.14
C GLY A 176 -13.99 -5.95 -0.47
N SER A 177 -15.04 -6.58 -1.00
CA SER A 177 -16.38 -5.99 -1.09
C SER A 177 -17.45 -6.98 -0.59
N THR A 178 -18.41 -6.52 0.23
CA THR A 178 -19.53 -7.33 0.72
C THR A 178 -20.83 -6.82 0.09
N ARG A 179 -21.63 -7.54 -0.72
CA ARG A 179 -22.62 -8.53 -0.25
C ARG A 179 -23.39 -9.31 -1.37
N ASN A 180 -23.11 -9.18 -2.68
CA ASN A 180 -23.89 -9.89 -3.74
C ASN A 180 -23.03 -10.52 -4.85
N ALA A 181 -23.28 -11.79 -5.21
CA ALA A 181 -22.43 -12.59 -6.11
C ALA A 181 -22.41 -12.13 -7.58
N SER A 182 -23.55 -11.70 -8.14
CA SER A 182 -23.66 -11.22 -9.54
C SER A 182 -22.95 -9.87 -9.74
N PHE A 183 -23.17 -8.94 -8.82
CA PHE A 183 -22.47 -7.66 -8.78
C PHE A 183 -20.96 -7.84 -8.54
N ARG A 184 -20.59 -8.78 -7.65
CA ARG A 184 -19.19 -9.11 -7.33
C ARG A 184 -18.42 -9.55 -8.57
N SER A 185 -18.96 -10.31 -9.51
CA SER A 185 -18.12 -10.88 -10.57
C SER A 185 -17.67 -9.82 -11.59
N ALA A 186 -18.57 -8.96 -12.06
CA ALA A 186 -18.26 -7.91 -13.02
C ALA A 186 -17.50 -6.74 -12.36
N TRP A 187 -17.93 -6.30 -11.18
CA TRP A 187 -17.25 -5.21 -10.45
C TRP A 187 -15.85 -5.61 -9.98
N ASN A 188 -15.68 -6.81 -9.39
CA ASN A 188 -14.35 -7.26 -8.96
C ASN A 188 -13.41 -7.50 -10.14
N ARG A 189 -13.95 -7.86 -11.31
CA ARG A 189 -13.17 -7.94 -12.55
C ARG A 189 -12.74 -6.54 -12.97
N LYS A 190 -13.65 -5.58 -13.04
CA LYS A 190 -13.34 -4.19 -13.37
C LYS A 190 -12.25 -3.59 -12.47
N ILE A 191 -12.34 -3.73 -11.14
CA ILE A 191 -11.30 -3.25 -10.21
C ILE A 191 -9.96 -3.94 -10.47
N LYS A 192 -10.00 -5.24 -10.74
CA LYS A 192 -8.81 -6.04 -10.93
C LYS A 192 -8.09 -5.67 -12.21
N ASP A 193 -8.84 -5.53 -13.28
CA ASP A 193 -8.34 -5.12 -14.59
C ASP A 193 -7.76 -3.71 -14.47
N ALA A 194 -8.49 -2.75 -13.87
CA ALA A 194 -7.97 -1.41 -13.63
C ALA A 194 -6.66 -1.41 -12.82
N ARG A 195 -6.54 -2.23 -11.77
CA ARG A 195 -5.30 -2.34 -10.98
C ARG A 195 -4.18 -3.07 -11.72
N SER A 196 -4.47 -4.00 -12.63
CA SER A 196 -3.42 -4.57 -13.46
C SER A 196 -2.96 -3.57 -14.52
N ASP A 197 -3.89 -2.81 -15.11
CA ASP A 197 -3.63 -1.92 -16.25
C ASP A 197 -2.71 -0.73 -15.91
N ILE A 198 -2.54 -0.41 -14.62
CA ILE A 198 -1.55 0.60 -14.17
C ILE A 198 -0.12 0.07 -14.13
N LEU A 199 0.08 -1.25 -14.19
CA LEU A 199 1.39 -1.87 -14.36
C LEU A 199 1.77 -1.84 -15.85
N ASP A 200 3.06 -1.99 -16.15
CA ASP A 200 3.57 -1.86 -17.53
C ASP A 200 2.80 -2.71 -18.56
N PRO A 201 2.12 -2.06 -19.53
CA PRO A 201 1.33 -2.73 -20.55
C PRO A 201 2.14 -3.69 -21.43
N GLU A 202 3.42 -3.42 -21.70
CA GLU A 202 4.27 -4.29 -22.52
C GLU A 202 4.60 -5.58 -21.76
N LEU A 203 4.83 -5.47 -20.45
CA LEU A 203 5.07 -6.61 -19.58
C LEU A 203 3.79 -7.45 -19.40
N LEU A 204 2.63 -6.81 -19.25
CA LEU A 204 1.33 -7.47 -19.22
C LEU A 204 0.98 -8.17 -20.53
N LYS A 205 1.40 -7.61 -21.67
CA LYS A 205 1.24 -8.25 -22.99
C LYS A 205 2.07 -9.53 -23.08
N LYS A 206 3.34 -9.49 -22.67
CA LYS A 206 4.21 -10.68 -22.57
C LYS A 206 3.64 -11.74 -21.63
N LEU A 207 2.97 -11.32 -20.55
CA LEU A 207 2.27 -12.22 -19.61
C LEU A 207 0.99 -12.83 -20.19
N HIS A 208 0.21 -12.08 -20.96
CA HIS A 208 -1.01 -12.56 -21.60
C HIS A 208 -0.73 -13.62 -22.67
N ASP A 209 0.35 -13.45 -23.43
CA ASP A 209 0.81 -14.42 -24.43
C ASP A 209 1.33 -15.72 -23.79
N ASP A 210 1.55 -15.72 -22.47
CA ASP A 210 2.18 -16.81 -21.70
C ASP A 210 1.40 -17.10 -20.40
N ILE A 211 0.06 -17.15 -20.50
CA ILE A 211 -0.86 -17.42 -19.36
C ILE A 211 -0.50 -18.71 -18.60
N ASP A 212 0.07 -19.71 -19.29
CA ASP A 212 0.54 -20.96 -18.69
C ASP A 212 1.84 -20.81 -17.87
N LYS A 213 2.58 -19.70 -18.02
CA LYS A 213 3.80 -19.35 -17.28
C LYS A 213 3.56 -18.38 -16.15
N TRP A 214 2.31 -18.13 -15.76
CA TRP A 214 2.08 -17.33 -14.57
C TRP A 214 2.85 -17.97 -13.40
N PRO A 215 3.71 -17.26 -12.68
CA PRO A 215 4.47 -17.84 -11.56
C PRO A 215 3.54 -18.36 -10.45
N ALA A 216 2.31 -17.82 -10.41
CA ALA A 216 1.22 -18.29 -9.57
C ALA A 216 0.21 -19.24 -10.28
N GLY A 217 0.47 -19.69 -11.51
CA GLY A 217 -0.33 -20.66 -12.26
C GLY A 217 0.45 -21.97 -12.43
N GLY A 218 -0.07 -23.16 -12.16
CA GLY A 218 -1.33 -23.54 -11.56
C GLY A 218 -1.24 -25.01 -11.12
N LYS A 219 -2.06 -25.38 -10.13
CA LYS A 219 -2.68 -26.71 -10.21
C LYS A 219 -4.01 -26.50 -10.91
N ARG A 220 -4.27 -27.25 -11.99
CA ARG A 220 -5.58 -27.34 -12.63
C ARG A 220 -6.67 -27.41 -11.54
N GLY A 221 -7.63 -26.48 -11.55
CA GLY A 221 -8.80 -26.54 -10.68
C GLY A 221 -8.95 -25.47 -9.58
N LYS A 222 -8.06 -24.47 -9.45
CA LYS A 222 -8.26 -23.34 -8.53
C LYS A 222 -8.14 -21.97 -9.25
N PRO A 223 -9.24 -21.41 -9.77
CA PRO A 223 -9.24 -20.17 -10.55
C PRO A 223 -8.91 -18.88 -9.78
N ASP A 224 -8.81 -18.94 -8.45
CA ASP A 224 -8.70 -17.77 -7.56
C ASP A 224 -7.27 -17.48 -7.05
N LEU A 225 -6.24 -17.97 -7.75
CA LEU A 225 -4.86 -17.62 -7.43
C LEU A 225 -4.65 -16.10 -7.63
N ILE A 226 -3.91 -15.49 -6.70
CA ILE A 226 -3.63 -14.05 -6.64
C ILE A 226 -3.18 -13.63 -8.03
N LYS A 227 -3.96 -12.80 -8.74
CA LYS A 227 -3.53 -12.24 -10.02
C LYS A 227 -2.64 -11.03 -9.74
N LEU A 228 -1.69 -10.77 -10.63
CA LEU A 228 -0.96 -9.50 -10.67
C LEU A 228 -1.97 -8.32 -10.63
N GLY A 229 -1.61 -7.22 -9.96
CA GLY A 229 -2.53 -6.10 -9.71
C GLY A 229 -3.27 -6.16 -8.37
N ASN A 230 -3.41 -7.33 -7.73
CA ASN A 230 -4.06 -7.45 -6.41
C ASN A 230 -3.11 -7.25 -5.22
N CYS A 231 -1.81 -7.28 -5.47
CA CYS A 231 -0.77 -7.23 -4.44
C CYS A 231 -0.68 -5.84 -3.82
N ALA A 232 0.00 -5.73 -2.68
CA ALA A 232 0.20 -4.42 -2.04
C ALA A 232 1.16 -3.55 -2.84
N GLU A 233 2.07 -4.20 -3.54
CA GLU A 233 3.15 -3.63 -4.32
C GLU A 233 2.68 -3.05 -5.66
N THR A 234 1.39 -3.21 -6.05
CA THR A 234 0.89 -2.75 -7.36
C THR A 234 1.16 -1.26 -7.61
N TYR A 235 0.72 -0.37 -6.70
CA TYR A 235 0.96 1.06 -6.86
C TYR A 235 2.44 1.41 -6.74
N PRO A 236 3.18 0.92 -5.72
CA PRO A 236 4.63 1.09 -5.69
C PRO A 236 5.34 0.69 -6.98
N PHE A 237 4.99 -0.44 -7.59
CA PHE A 237 5.60 -0.90 -8.85
C PHE A 237 5.18 -0.05 -10.04
N ALA A 238 3.92 0.38 -10.13
CA ALA A 238 3.48 1.32 -11.17
C ALA A 238 4.26 2.64 -11.11
N TYR A 239 4.51 3.15 -9.90
CA TYR A 239 5.35 4.33 -9.70
C TYR A 239 6.79 4.08 -10.14
N LEU A 240 7.38 2.96 -9.72
CA LEU A 240 8.74 2.63 -10.15
C LEU A 240 8.82 2.55 -11.68
N ASP A 241 7.89 1.87 -12.34
CA ASP A 241 7.88 1.75 -13.80
C ASP A 241 7.73 3.09 -14.52
N LYS A 242 6.88 3.99 -14.01
CA LYS A 242 6.64 5.29 -14.62
C LYS A 242 7.82 6.24 -14.45
N TYR A 243 8.49 6.20 -13.29
CA TYR A 243 9.50 7.19 -12.91
C TYR A 243 10.94 6.70 -13.06
N HIS A 244 11.21 5.44 -13.40
CA HIS A 244 12.58 4.93 -13.39
C HIS A 244 13.43 5.28 -14.61
N SER A 245 14.48 6.03 -14.29
CA SER A 245 15.83 6.00 -14.88
C SER A 245 16.81 5.11 -14.09
N GLU A 246 16.41 4.53 -12.94
CA GLU A 246 17.31 3.80 -12.02
C GLU A 246 17.19 2.27 -12.17
N PRO A 247 18.24 1.49 -11.86
CA PRO A 247 18.18 0.03 -11.93
C PRO A 247 17.39 -0.56 -10.75
N TRP A 248 16.54 -1.54 -11.05
CA TRP A 248 15.68 -2.23 -10.06
C TRP A 248 16.46 -3.02 -8.99
N ASP A 249 17.77 -3.19 -9.15
CA ASP A 249 18.63 -3.91 -8.23
C ASP A 249 18.89 -3.18 -6.90
N ASN A 250 18.63 -1.87 -6.88
CA ASN A 250 18.66 -0.98 -5.71
C ASN A 250 17.26 -0.70 -5.12
N VAL A 251 16.25 -1.42 -5.58
CA VAL A 251 14.90 -1.34 -5.03
C VAL A 251 14.76 -2.38 -3.93
N HIS A 252 14.19 -1.96 -2.80
CA HIS A 252 13.95 -2.77 -1.63
C HIS A 252 12.49 -2.67 -1.22
N GLY A 253 12.03 -3.60 -0.39
CA GLY A 253 10.68 -3.53 0.12
C GLY A 253 10.43 -4.42 1.32
N LEU A 254 9.26 -4.24 1.91
CA LEU A 254 8.70 -5.16 2.89
C LEU A 254 7.19 -5.16 2.81
N ALA A 255 6.58 -6.31 3.10
CA ALA A 255 5.13 -6.46 3.16
C ALA A 255 4.67 -6.96 4.54
N LEU A 256 3.58 -6.41 5.04
CA LEU A 256 2.93 -6.74 6.31
C LEU A 256 1.51 -7.25 6.08
N ARG A 257 1.16 -8.34 6.75
CA ARG A 257 -0.24 -8.79 6.83
C ARG A 257 -1.05 -7.87 7.74
N LYS A 258 -2.33 -7.70 7.43
CA LYS A 258 -3.28 -6.92 8.23
C LYS A 258 -3.33 -7.30 9.71
N ASN A 259 -3.01 -8.55 10.07
CA ASN A 259 -3.02 -8.97 11.48
C ASN A 259 -2.01 -8.17 12.33
N ALA A 260 -0.96 -7.60 11.73
CA ALA A 260 -0.01 -6.71 12.39
C ALA A 260 -0.64 -5.44 12.97
N ILE A 261 -1.75 -4.98 12.39
CA ILE A 261 -2.33 -3.64 12.66
C ILE A 261 -3.66 -3.68 13.42
N LEU A 262 -4.20 -4.88 13.66
CA LEU A 262 -5.50 -5.05 14.31
C LEU A 262 -5.45 -4.85 15.83
N ARG A 263 -4.26 -4.95 16.43
CA ARG A 263 -4.06 -4.71 17.87
C ARG A 263 -4.28 -3.24 18.21
N ASP A 264 -4.72 -2.98 19.43
CA ASP A 264 -5.04 -1.63 19.93
C ASP A 264 -3.80 -0.84 20.41
N HIS A 265 -2.67 -1.53 20.59
CA HIS A 265 -1.39 -0.94 20.96
C HIS A 265 -0.33 -1.20 19.88
N TYR A 266 0.69 -0.35 19.90
CA TYR A 266 1.87 -0.48 19.07
C TYR A 266 2.92 -1.33 19.78
N GLY A 267 3.45 -2.35 19.10
CA GLY A 267 4.53 -3.20 19.62
C GLY A 267 5.26 -3.92 18.48
N ILE A 268 6.57 -3.76 18.41
CA ILE A 268 7.39 -4.35 17.32
C ILE A 268 7.33 -5.88 17.35
N SER A 269 7.39 -6.47 18.54
CA SER A 269 7.27 -7.93 18.75
C SER A 269 5.99 -8.52 18.19
N ASP A 270 4.92 -7.73 18.12
CA ASP A 270 3.64 -8.14 17.55
C ASP A 270 3.56 -7.95 16.04
N ILE A 271 4.36 -7.04 15.48
CA ILE A 271 4.37 -6.72 14.05
C ILE A 271 5.27 -7.71 13.28
N LEU A 272 6.46 -8.03 13.81
CA LEU A 272 7.46 -8.87 13.13
C LEU A 272 6.93 -10.22 12.62
N PRO A 273 6.10 -10.99 13.37
CA PRO A 273 5.57 -12.28 12.89
C PRO A 273 4.65 -12.17 11.68
N HIS A 274 4.24 -10.96 11.30
CA HIS A 274 3.33 -10.67 10.21
C HIS A 274 4.02 -10.15 8.94
N LEU A 275 5.35 -10.01 8.94
CA LEU A 275 6.14 -9.77 7.73
C LEU A 275 5.99 -10.92 6.74
N ARG A 276 5.93 -10.61 5.45
CA ARG A 276 5.81 -11.61 4.38
C ARG A 276 6.79 -11.36 3.26
N ASP A 277 7.32 -12.48 2.74
CA ASP A 277 8.07 -12.50 1.48
C ASP A 277 7.16 -12.05 0.32
N PRO A 278 7.76 -11.54 -0.78
CA PRO A 278 7.01 -11.27 -1.99
C PRO A 278 6.27 -12.54 -2.45
N CYS A 279 5.01 -12.38 -2.87
CA CYS A 279 4.28 -13.48 -3.48
C CYS A 279 4.92 -13.86 -4.84
N PRO A 280 4.64 -15.06 -5.40
CA PRO A 280 5.26 -15.50 -6.65
C PRO A 280 5.15 -14.49 -7.81
N ASN A 281 4.02 -13.78 -7.91
CA ASN A 281 3.87 -12.75 -8.95
C ASN A 281 4.73 -11.51 -8.68
N CYS A 282 4.81 -11.04 -7.43
CA CYS A 282 5.66 -9.90 -7.09
C CYS A 282 7.14 -10.26 -7.27
N ARG A 283 7.54 -11.48 -6.89
CA ARG A 283 8.91 -11.98 -7.10
C ARG A 283 9.27 -11.96 -8.58
N TRP A 284 8.43 -12.55 -9.42
CA TRP A 284 8.64 -12.53 -10.86
C TRP A 284 8.67 -11.12 -11.43
N TYR A 285 7.80 -10.21 -10.94
CA TYR A 285 7.79 -8.83 -11.40
C TYR A 285 9.13 -8.15 -11.13
N ILE A 286 9.63 -8.28 -9.90
CA ILE A 286 10.94 -7.77 -9.48
C ILE A 286 12.05 -8.34 -10.37
N GLU A 287 12.08 -9.66 -10.59
CA GLU A 287 13.08 -10.34 -11.43
C GLU A 287 13.01 -9.88 -12.89
N SER A 288 11.81 -9.71 -13.44
CA SER A 288 11.60 -9.30 -14.83
C SER A 288 12.15 -7.91 -15.14
N ARG A 289 12.38 -7.11 -14.10
CA ARG A 289 12.98 -5.78 -14.15
C ARG A 289 14.46 -5.74 -13.82
N GLY A 290 15.08 -6.90 -13.55
CA GLY A 290 16.47 -6.99 -13.08
C GLY A 290 16.66 -6.68 -11.59
N GLY A 291 15.57 -6.60 -10.82
CA GLY A 291 15.63 -6.43 -9.38
C GLY A 291 16.00 -7.71 -8.62
N LYS A 292 16.33 -7.55 -7.34
CA LYS A 292 16.74 -8.65 -6.46
C LYS A 292 15.60 -9.00 -5.48
N PRO A 293 14.93 -10.16 -5.62
CA PRO A 293 13.89 -10.57 -4.67
C PRO A 293 14.34 -10.59 -3.21
N GLY A 294 15.62 -10.91 -2.96
CA GLY A 294 16.22 -10.88 -1.63
C GLY A 294 16.11 -9.52 -0.91
N ASN A 295 16.02 -8.40 -1.65
CA ASN A 295 15.79 -7.07 -1.07
C ASN A 295 14.37 -6.90 -0.49
N PHE A 296 13.46 -7.84 -0.77
CA PHE A 296 12.06 -7.84 -0.32
C PHE A 296 11.76 -8.97 0.69
N GLU A 297 12.62 -9.97 0.78
CA GLU A 297 12.41 -11.14 1.62
C GLU A 297 12.55 -10.82 3.12
N ILE A 298 11.95 -11.65 3.95
CA ILE A 298 12.12 -11.59 5.40
C ILE A 298 13.55 -11.99 5.73
N ARG A 299 14.27 -11.13 6.44
CA ARG A 299 15.56 -11.48 7.02
C ARG A 299 15.34 -12.58 8.05
N LYS A 300 15.85 -13.77 7.77
CA LYS A 300 15.97 -14.81 8.79
C LYS A 300 17.13 -14.39 9.68
N GLU A 301 16.86 -13.99 10.92
CA GLU A 301 17.91 -13.89 11.91
C GLU A 301 18.61 -15.25 11.97
N SER A 302 19.92 -15.27 11.73
CA SER A 302 20.70 -16.45 12.08
C SER A 302 20.59 -16.58 13.60
N PRO A 303 20.20 -17.74 14.14
CA PRO A 303 20.19 -17.92 15.58
C PRO A 303 21.63 -17.72 16.07
N SER A 304 21.83 -16.62 16.79
CA SER A 304 23.00 -16.35 17.62
C SER A 304 23.05 -17.32 18.79
#